data_AF-A0A2R6H5G2-F1
#
_entry.id   AF-A0A2R6H5G2-F1
#
_cell.length_a   1.000
_cell.length_b   1.000
_cell.length_c   1.000
_cell.angle_alpha   90.00
_cell.angle_beta   90.00
_cell.angle_gamma   90.00
#
_symmetry.space_group_name_H-M   'P 1'
#
loop_
_entity.id
_entity.type
_entity.pdbx_description
1 polymer ?
#
loop_
_entity_poly.entity_id
_entity_poly.type
_entity_poly.pdbx_seq_one_letter_code
_entity_poly.pdbx_strand_id
1 'polypeptide(L)' 'MEFNLPVSVGILGAIIVAGVGGLAASGVMSTETVLMMVAPSMIVFAAIVFAIGVMHGQYRATTR' A
#
# COMPACT_ATOMS: atom_id res chain seq x y z
N MET A 1 13.84 11.68 -9.02
CA MET A 1 13.80 10.50 -8.14
C MET A 1 14.06 9.29 -8.99
N GLU A 2 14.97 8.42 -8.59
CA GLU A 2 15.14 7.12 -9.26
C GLU A 2 14.04 6.19 -8.75
N PHE A 3 13.06 5.87 -9.61
CA PHE A 3 11.99 4.94 -9.27
C PHE A 3 12.51 3.51 -9.41
N ASN A 4 13.04 2.99 -8.32
CA ASN A 4 13.45 1.61 -8.19
C ASN A 4 12.53 0.87 -7.19
N LEU A 5 12.70 -0.45 -7.10
CA LEU A 5 11.86 -1.30 -6.25
C LEU A 5 11.89 -0.86 -4.78
N PRO A 6 13.07 -0.62 -4.16
CA PRO A 6 13.13 -0.12 -2.78
C PRO A 6 12.34 1.18 -2.56
N VAL A 7 12.48 2.16 -3.46
CA VAL A 7 11.76 3.43 -3.37
C VAL A 7 10.25 3.21 -3.49
N SER A 8 9.82 2.37 -4.42
CA SER A 8 8.40 2.05 -4.65
C SER A 8 7.76 1.36 -3.43
N VAL A 9 8.46 0.38 -2.85
CA VAL A 9 8.00 -0.32 -1.65
C VAL A 9 7.99 0.61 -0.44
N GLY A 10 9.00 1.49 -0.31
CA GLY A 10 9.04 2.50 0.75
C GLY A 10 7.85 3.45 0.69
N ILE A 11 7.48 3.92 -0.51
CA ILE A 11 6.29 4.76 -0.72
C ILE A 11 5.02 3.99 -0.36
N LEU A 12 4.89 2.73 -0.79
CA LEU A 12 3.74 1.90 -0.45
C LEU A 12 3.59 1.75 1.08
N GLY A 13 4.70 1.49 1.78
CA GLY A 13 4.73 1.41 3.23
C GLY A 13 4.34 2.73 3.91
N ALA A 14 4.82 3.86 3.41
CA ALA A 14 4.47 5.18 3.94
C ALA A 14 2.96 5.47 3.79
N ILE A 15 2.35 5.11 2.65
CA ILE A 15 0.91 5.23 2.43
C ILE A 15 0.14 4.35 3.42
N ILE A 16 0.59 3.11 3.63
CA ILE A 16 -0.04 2.19 4.58
C ILE A 16 0.00 2.76 6.00
N VAL A 17 1.17 3.23 6.46
CA VAL A 17 1.33 3.80 7.80
C VAL A 17 0.46 5.05 7.97
N ALA A 18 0.41 5.93 6.96
CA ALA A 18 -0.44 7.11 7.00
C ALA A 18 -1.94 6.75 7.07
N GLY A 19 -2.38 5.77 6.28
CA GLY A 19 -3.78 5.31 6.28
C GLY A 19 -4.19 4.66 7.60
N VAL A 20 -3.39 3.70 8.09
CA VAL A 20 -3.65 3.01 9.38
C VAL A 20 -3.60 4.00 10.54
N GLY A 21 -2.56 4.85 10.59
CA GLY A 21 -2.40 5.85 11.64
C GLY A 21 -3.52 6.86 11.66
N GLY A 22 -3.94 7.34 10.49
CA GLY A 22 -5.08 8.24 10.35
C GLY A 22 -6.39 7.61 10.85
N LEU A 23 -6.68 6.36 10.45
CA LEU A 23 -7.86 5.64 10.93
C LEU A 23 -7.82 5.41 12.44
N ALA A 24 -6.68 4.97 12.98
CA ALA A 24 -6.51 4.73 14.41
C ALA A 24 -6.69 6.02 15.23
N ALA A 25 -6.26 7.17 14.71
CA ALA A 25 -6.40 8.46 15.39
C ALA A 25 -7.78 9.12 15.21
N SER A 26 -8.56 8.71 14.21
CA SER A 26 -9.83 9.36 13.86
C SER A 26 -10.99 9.08 14.82
N GLY A 27 -10.90 8.04 15.65
CA GLY A 27 -11.96 7.65 16.60
C GLY A 27 -13.22 7.03 15.97
N VAL A 28 -13.25 6.79 14.66
CA VAL A 28 -14.41 6.19 13.98
C VAL A 28 -14.55 4.68 14.21
N MET A 29 -13.48 4.02 14.66
CA MET A 29 -13.41 2.58 14.94
C MET A 29 -12.46 2.33 16.13
N SER A 30 -12.61 1.18 16.80
CA SER A 30 -11.65 0.74 17.82
C SER A 30 -10.26 0.54 17.22
N THR A 31 -9.21 0.97 17.94
CA THR A 31 -7.82 0.76 17.56
C THR A 31 -7.49 -0.72 17.34
N GLU A 32 -8.11 -1.62 18.10
CA GLU A 32 -7.95 -3.06 17.93
C GLU A 32 -8.47 -3.52 16.55
N THR A 33 -9.65 -3.06 16.14
CA THR A 33 -10.20 -3.34 14.81
C THR A 33 -9.28 -2.80 13.72
N VAL A 34 -8.75 -1.59 13.88
CA VAL A 34 -7.83 -1.00 12.90
C VAL A 34 -6.54 -1.83 12.77
N LEU A 35 -5.92 -2.22 13.88
CA LEU A 35 -4.62 -2.91 13.86
C LEU A 35 -4.73 -4.41 13.53
N MET A 36 -5.79 -5.08 13.97
CA MET A 36 -5.95 -6.54 13.83
C MET A 36 -6.78 -6.97 12.62
N MET A 37 -7.54 -6.06 11.98
CA MET A 37 -8.38 -6.38 10.82
C MET A 37 -8.09 -5.48 9.62
N VAL A 38 -8.08 -4.17 9.81
CA VAL A 38 -7.90 -3.21 8.69
C VAL A 38 -6.46 -3.22 8.19
N ALA A 39 -5.47 -3.09 9.08
CA ALA A 39 -4.07 -3.08 8.69
C ALA A 39 -3.65 -4.35 7.92
N PRO A 40 -3.97 -5.59 8.37
CA PRO A 40 -3.65 -6.80 7.61
C PRO A 40 -4.29 -6.82 6.22
N SER A 41 -5.58 -6.51 6.11
CA SER A 41 -6.28 -6.51 4.81
C SER A 41 -5.73 -5.45 3.86
N MET A 42 -5.41 -4.26 4.38
CA MET A 42 -4.82 -3.18 3.60
C MET A 42 -3.42 -3.52 3.10
N ILE A 43 -2.59 -4.19 3.92
CA ILE A 43 -1.26 -4.68 3.51
C ILE A 43 -1.39 -5.70 2.37
N VAL A 44 -2.26 -6.70 2.52
CA VAL A 44 -2.46 -7.74 1.50
C VAL A 44 -2.99 -7.13 0.20
N PHE A 45 -4.00 -6.28 0.28
CA PHE A 45 -4.57 -5.61 -0.88
C PHE A 45 -3.54 -4.72 -1.59
N ALA A 46 -2.79 -3.91 -0.84
CA ALA A 46 -1.73 -3.07 -1.38
C ALA A 46 -0.67 -3.89 -2.10
N ALA A 47 -0.24 -5.03 -1.53
CA ALA A 47 0.73 -5.91 -2.17
C ALA A 47 0.21 -6.48 -3.50
N ILE A 48 -1.05 -6.92 -3.55
CA ILE A 48 -1.68 -7.46 -4.76
C ILE A 48 -1.74 -6.38 -5.85
N VAL A 49 -2.29 -5.21 -5.53
CA VAL A 49 -2.44 -4.12 -6.51
C VAL A 49 -1.08 -3.58 -6.95
N PHE A 50 -0.10 -3.51 -6.06
CA PHE A 50 1.27 -3.14 -6.41
C PHE A 50 1.87 -4.10 -7.45
N ALA A 51 1.76 -5.41 -7.22
CA ALA A 51 2.25 -6.41 -8.15
C ALA A 51 1.57 -6.30 -9.53
N ILE A 52 0.24 -6.17 -9.57
CA ILE A 52 -0.52 -6.00 -10.81
C ILE A 52 -0.12 -4.71 -11.52
N GLY A 53 0.05 -3.60 -10.80
CA GLY A 53 0.45 -2.31 -11.33
C GLY A 53 1.84 -2.36 -11.99
N VAL A 54 2.80 -3.04 -11.36
CA VAL A 54 4.14 -3.26 -11.94
C VAL A 54 4.05 -4.05 -13.24
N MET A 55 3.29 -5.15 -13.26
CA MET A 55 3.10 -5.97 -14.48
C MET A 55 2.44 -5.16 -15.60
N HIS A 56 1.42 -4.36 -15.27
CA HIS A 56 0.76 -3.49 -16.25
C HIS A 56 1.72 -2.43 -16.82
N GLY A 57 2.56 -1.83 -15.96
CA GLY A 57 3.59 -0.87 -16.38
C GLY A 57 4.60 -1.51 -17.33
N GLN A 58 5.10 -2.71 -17.00
CA GLN A 58 6.01 -3.47 -17.86
C GLN A 58 5.39 -3.78 -19.22
N TYR A 59 4.14 -4.26 -19.26
CA TYR A 59 3.45 -4.54 -20.52
C TYR A 59 3.36 -3.31 -21.45
N ARG A 60 3.05 -2.14 -20.89
CA ARG A 60 2.97 -0.88 -21.65
C ARG A 60 4.33 -0.35 -22.09
N ALA A 61 5.38 -0.59 -21.30
CA ALA A 61 6.73 -0.17 -21.65
C ALA A 61 7.35 -1.04 -22.76
N THR A 62 7.01 -2.33 -22.81
CA THR A 62 7.52 -3.28 -23.83
C THR A 62 6.77 -3.21 -25.16
N THR A 63 5.48 -2.84 -25.15
CA THR A 63 4.64 -2.81 -26.36
C THR A 63 4.80 -1.51 -27.18
N ARG A 64 5.69 -0.61 -26.76
CA ARG A 64 5.93 0.68 -27.41
C ARG A 64 7.29 0.69 -28.10
#